data_AF-A0A354Z5M1-F1
#
_entry.id   AF-A0A354Z5M1-F1
#
_cell.length_a   1.000
_cell.length_b   1.000
_cell.length_c   1.000
_cell.angle_alpha   90.00
_cell.angle_beta   90.00
_cell.angle_gamma   90.00
#
_symmetry.space_group_name_H-M   'P 1'
#
loop_
_entity.id
_entity.type
_entity.pdbx_description
1 polymer ?
#
loop_
_entity_poly.entity_id
_entity_poly.type
_entity_poly.pdbx_seq_one_letter_code
_entity_poly.pdbx_strand_id
1 'polypeptide(L)'
;MSQQDHPAVYHASTAFSAAAAIGPEEYLRRYQRSIEQPEIFWAEVAERIDWIRTPTRIKDVSFHVEDFRIRWFDDGELNVATNCIDRHLDRRGDKTAIIWEGDDPTESRRISYRELHAEVCRLANALRNLGV
;
A
#
# COMPACT_ATOMS: atom_id res chain seq x y z
N MET A 1 22.05 6.64 -40.76
CA MET A 1 21.50 6.60 -39.38
C MET A 1 20.09 7.15 -39.48
N SER A 2 19.08 6.28 -39.55
CA SER A 2 17.68 6.71 -39.63
C SER A 2 17.25 7.21 -38.24
N GLN A 3 16.85 8.47 -38.16
CA GLN A 3 16.17 9.00 -36.98
C GLN A 3 14.77 8.36 -36.96
N GLN A 4 14.51 7.49 -36.00
CA GLN A 4 13.17 6.97 -35.77
C GLN A 4 12.32 8.11 -35.21
N ASP A 5 11.27 8.47 -35.95
CA ASP A 5 10.26 9.45 -35.54
C ASP A 5 9.45 8.85 -34.38
N HIS A 6 9.71 9.32 -33.15
CA HIS A 6 9.02 8.83 -31.95
C HIS A 6 7.76 9.66 -31.71
N PRO A 7 6.60 9.03 -31.47
CA PRO A 7 5.38 9.78 -31.16
C PRO A 7 5.53 10.56 -29.84
N ALA A 8 4.93 11.74 -29.77
CA ALA A 8 4.93 12.57 -28.56
C ALA A 8 4.14 11.93 -27.40
N VAL A 9 3.25 10.97 -27.69
CA VAL A 9 2.42 10.27 -26.71
C VAL A 9 2.36 8.78 -27.05
N TYR A 10 2.57 7.94 -26.05
CA TYR A 10 2.38 6.50 -26.13
C TYR A 10 1.09 6.10 -25.41
N HIS A 11 0.14 5.57 -26.15
CA HIS A 11 -1.09 5.05 -25.57
C HIS A 11 -0.83 3.69 -24.93
N ALA A 12 -1.52 3.42 -23.82
CA ALA A 12 -1.56 2.08 -23.25
C ALA A 12 -2.11 1.09 -24.29
N SER A 13 -1.57 -0.12 -24.30
CA SER A 13 -2.07 -1.16 -25.21
C SER A 13 -3.52 -1.51 -24.89
N THR A 14 -4.25 -2.01 -25.88
CA THR A 14 -5.63 -2.45 -25.70
C THR A 14 -5.75 -3.56 -24.65
N ALA A 15 -4.82 -4.52 -24.68
CA ALA A 15 -4.74 -5.61 -23.70
C ALA A 15 -4.53 -5.10 -22.27
N PHE A 16 -3.63 -4.12 -22.07
CA PHE A 16 -3.43 -3.51 -20.77
C PHE A 16 -4.68 -2.74 -20.32
N SER A 17 -5.25 -1.94 -21.22
CA SER A 17 -6.41 -1.09 -20.91
C SER A 17 -7.64 -1.91 -20.52
N ALA A 18 -7.84 -3.07 -21.15
CA ALA A 18 -8.96 -3.98 -20.82
C ALA A 18 -8.81 -4.66 -19.46
N ALA A 19 -7.57 -4.87 -18.98
CA ALA A 19 -7.30 -5.51 -17.69
C ALA A 19 -7.10 -4.52 -16.53
N ALA A 20 -7.05 -3.21 -16.83
CA ALA A 20 -6.79 -2.19 -15.84
C ALA A 20 -7.99 -1.99 -14.89
N ALA A 21 -7.71 -1.92 -13.58
CA ALA A 21 -8.74 -1.66 -12.57
C ALA A 21 -9.29 -0.22 -12.63
N ILE A 22 -8.57 0.71 -13.26
CA ILE A 22 -8.94 2.13 -13.37
C ILE A 22 -8.63 2.59 -14.79
N GLY A 23 -9.66 3.02 -15.52
CA GLY A 23 -9.53 3.66 -16.82
C GLY A 23 -9.33 5.19 -16.72
N PRO A 24 -9.10 5.87 -17.86
CA PRO A 24 -8.83 7.31 -17.87
C PRO A 24 -9.96 8.17 -17.27
N GLU A 25 -11.22 7.85 -17.59
CA GLU A 25 -12.38 8.58 -17.07
C GLU A 25 -12.52 8.41 -15.55
N GLU A 26 -12.42 7.18 -15.08
CA GLU A 26 -12.48 6.87 -13.64
C GLU A 26 -11.32 7.50 -12.87
N TYR A 27 -10.12 7.53 -13.45
CA TYR A 27 -8.98 8.26 -12.90
C TYR A 27 -9.32 9.75 -12.71
N LEU A 28 -9.82 10.42 -13.75
CA LEU A 28 -10.17 11.85 -13.67
C LEU A 28 -11.25 12.11 -12.62
N ARG A 29 -12.29 11.26 -12.57
CA ARG A 29 -13.36 11.36 -11.57
C ARG A 29 -12.83 11.20 -10.15
N ARG A 30 -12.01 10.18 -9.89
CA ARG A 30 -11.41 9.93 -8.56
C ARG A 30 -10.45 11.04 -8.17
N TYR A 31 -9.65 11.53 -9.11
CA TYR A 31 -8.71 12.62 -8.89
C TYR A 31 -9.45 13.91 -8.53
N GLN A 32 -10.46 14.29 -9.30
CA GLN A 32 -11.27 15.48 -9.00
C GLN A 32 -11.86 15.40 -7.59
N ARG A 33 -12.44 14.24 -7.23
CA ARG A 33 -13.01 14.04 -5.90
C ARG A 33 -11.98 14.07 -4.77
N SER A 34 -10.76 13.59 -4.98
CA SER A 34 -9.70 13.62 -3.95
C SER A 34 -9.22 15.04 -3.64
N ILE A 35 -9.40 15.98 -4.58
CA ILE A 35 -9.08 17.40 -4.42
C ILE A 35 -10.27 18.19 -3.86
N GLU A 36 -11.45 18.01 -4.43
CA GLU A 36 -12.65 18.78 -4.08
C GLU A 36 -13.29 18.32 -2.75
N GLN A 37 -13.22 17.01 -2.45
CA GLN A 37 -13.81 16.40 -1.27
C GLN A 37 -12.82 15.45 -0.56
N PRO A 38 -11.65 15.97 -0.12
CA PRO A 38 -10.54 15.16 0.34
C PRO A 38 -10.89 14.30 1.55
N GLU A 39 -11.62 14.84 2.53
CA GLU A 39 -11.96 14.08 3.75
C GLU A 39 -12.88 12.90 3.44
N ILE A 40 -13.90 13.10 2.60
CA ILE A 40 -14.82 12.02 2.20
C ILE A 40 -14.05 10.98 1.38
N PHE A 41 -13.26 11.43 0.40
CA PHE A 41 -12.49 10.52 -0.45
C PHE A 41 -11.50 9.67 0.37
N TRP A 42 -10.73 10.30 1.26
CA TRP A 42 -9.72 9.59 2.05
C TRP A 42 -10.33 8.75 3.18
N ALA A 43 -11.51 9.09 3.70
CA ALA A 43 -12.28 8.20 4.57
C ALA A 43 -12.57 6.86 3.89
N GLU A 44 -13.12 6.89 2.67
CA GLU A 44 -13.42 5.67 1.90
C GLU A 44 -12.15 4.89 1.55
N VAL A 45 -11.06 5.58 1.21
CA VAL A 45 -9.78 4.91 0.93
C VAL A 45 -9.21 4.24 2.18
N ALA A 46 -9.43 4.82 3.37
CA ALA A 46 -8.97 4.26 4.64
C ALA A 46 -9.64 2.93 5.00
N GLU A 47 -10.81 2.61 4.42
CA GLU A 47 -11.49 1.31 4.60
C GLU A 47 -10.74 0.14 3.93
N ARG A 48 -9.71 0.41 3.12
CA ARG A 48 -8.88 -0.63 2.46
C ARG A 48 -7.90 -1.32 3.41
N ILE A 49 -7.70 -0.75 4.59
CA ILE A 49 -6.79 -1.26 5.62
C ILE A 49 -7.57 -1.51 6.90
N ASP A 50 -7.08 -2.44 7.69
CA ASP A 50 -7.70 -2.84 8.94
C ASP A 50 -7.22 -1.92 10.05
N TRP A 51 -8.15 -1.33 10.78
CA TRP A 51 -7.88 -0.48 11.93
C TRP A 51 -8.18 -1.23 13.22
N ILE A 52 -7.34 -1.03 14.23
CA ILE A 52 -7.64 -1.42 15.62
C ILE A 52 -8.67 -0.44 16.19
N ARG A 53 -8.46 0.86 15.96
CA ARG A 53 -9.43 1.92 16.17
C ARG A 53 -9.60 2.72 14.89
N THR A 54 -10.79 2.67 14.30
CA THR A 54 -11.10 3.42 13.09
C THR A 54 -11.02 4.93 13.37
N PRO A 55 -10.31 5.71 12.55
CA PRO A 55 -10.18 7.16 12.73
C PRO A 55 -11.52 7.85 12.50
N THR A 56 -11.83 8.86 13.32
CA THR A 56 -12.96 9.78 13.08
C THR A 56 -12.50 11.09 12.46
N ARG A 57 -11.21 11.44 12.59
CA ARG A 57 -10.61 12.61 11.95
C ARG A 57 -9.71 12.18 10.80
N ILE A 58 -10.14 12.48 9.58
CA ILE A 58 -9.42 12.06 8.37
C ILE A 58 -8.18 12.92 8.13
N LYS A 59 -8.34 14.24 8.23
CA LYS A 59 -7.33 15.22 7.85
C LYS A 59 -7.31 16.38 8.83
N ASP A 60 -6.12 16.70 9.34
CA ASP A 60 -5.83 17.91 10.09
C ASP A 60 -4.49 18.46 9.58
N VAL A 61 -4.56 19.27 8.52
CA VAL A 61 -3.38 19.74 7.77
C VAL A 61 -3.43 21.24 7.60
N SER A 62 -2.31 21.89 7.91
CA SER A 62 -2.06 23.29 7.63
C SER A 62 -0.61 23.46 7.20
N PHE A 63 -0.41 24.21 6.12
CA PHE A 63 0.91 24.61 5.61
C PHE A 63 1.28 26.05 6.01
N HIS A 64 0.44 26.72 6.81
CA HIS A 64 0.77 28.05 7.33
C HIS A 64 1.91 27.94 8.34
N VAL A 65 2.88 28.84 8.25
CA VAL A 65 4.09 28.81 9.10
C VAL A 65 3.75 28.82 10.60
N GLU A 66 2.75 29.60 11.00
CA GLU A 66 2.35 29.77 12.41
C GLU A 66 1.60 28.57 13.00
N ASP A 67 1.05 27.72 12.15
CA ASP A 67 0.15 26.62 12.52
C ASP A 67 0.46 25.39 11.66
N PHE A 68 1.76 25.15 11.39
CA PHE A 68 2.18 24.08 10.51
C PHE A 68 1.94 22.72 11.17
N ARG A 69 1.12 21.90 10.53
CA ARG A 69 0.87 20.52 10.96
C ARG A 69 0.43 19.67 9.80
N ILE A 70 0.82 18.39 9.81
CA ILE A 70 0.39 17.40 8.84
C ILE A 70 -0.04 16.16 9.62
N ARG A 71 -1.33 16.04 9.88
CA ARG A 71 -1.92 14.92 10.60
C ARG A 71 -3.00 14.28 9.74
N TRP A 72 -2.91 12.97 9.61
CA TRP A 72 -3.89 12.16 8.89
C TRP A 72 -4.28 11.01 9.80
N PHE A 73 -5.58 10.80 9.99
CA PHE A 73 -6.09 9.71 10.82
C PHE A 73 -5.50 9.71 12.25
N ASP A 74 -5.31 10.90 12.83
CA ASP A 74 -4.51 11.09 14.05
C ASP A 74 -5.14 10.52 15.32
N ASP A 75 -6.43 10.21 15.26
CA ASP A 75 -7.16 9.49 16.29
C ASP A 75 -7.30 7.98 16.00
N GLY A 76 -6.83 7.52 14.84
CA GLY A 76 -6.84 6.12 14.44
C GLY A 76 -5.66 5.33 14.99
N GLU A 77 -5.87 4.03 15.20
CA GLU A 77 -4.81 3.09 15.61
C GLU A 77 -4.82 1.89 14.68
N LEU A 78 -3.64 1.49 14.22
CA LEU A 78 -3.45 0.30 13.40
C LEU A 78 -2.10 -0.34 13.70
N ASN A 79 -1.94 -1.58 13.25
CA ASN A 79 -0.64 -2.24 13.20
C ASN A 79 -0.28 -2.57 11.75
N VAL A 80 0.91 -2.14 11.32
CA VAL A 80 1.39 -2.34 9.94
C VAL A 80 1.66 -3.82 9.64
N ALA A 81 2.26 -4.56 10.58
CA ALA A 81 2.52 -5.99 10.43
C ALA A 81 1.19 -6.75 10.26
N THR A 82 0.18 -6.42 11.06
CA THR A 82 -1.16 -7.02 10.94
C THR A 82 -1.78 -6.81 9.55
N ASN A 83 -1.66 -5.60 9.00
CA ASN A 83 -2.17 -5.29 7.65
C ASN A 83 -1.35 -5.92 6.52
N CYS A 84 -0.05 -6.06 6.70
CA CYS A 84 0.85 -6.60 5.69
C CYS A 84 0.96 -8.13 5.74
N ILE A 85 0.64 -8.76 6.87
CA ILE A 85 0.93 -10.17 7.14
C ILE A 85 -0.31 -10.86 7.74
N ASP A 86 -0.69 -10.53 8.97
CA ASP A 86 -1.61 -11.32 9.79
C ASP A 86 -3.00 -11.46 9.15
N ARG A 87 -3.57 -10.37 8.61
CA ARG A 87 -4.90 -10.39 7.98
C ARG A 87 -4.98 -11.31 6.76
N HIS A 88 -3.83 -11.71 6.21
CA HIS A 88 -3.75 -12.61 5.06
C HIS A 88 -3.70 -14.09 5.47
N LEU A 89 -3.43 -14.43 6.74
CA LEU A 89 -3.20 -15.80 7.19
C LEU A 89 -4.42 -16.71 6.99
N ASP A 90 -5.62 -16.23 7.35
CA ASP A 90 -6.84 -17.04 7.30
C ASP A 90 -7.22 -17.47 5.89
N ARG A 91 -7.02 -16.59 4.90
CA ARG A 91 -7.47 -16.80 3.52
C ARG A 91 -6.35 -17.20 2.57
N ARG A 92 -5.11 -16.82 2.88
CA ARG A 92 -3.96 -16.86 1.97
C ARG A 92 -2.66 -17.23 2.70
N GLY A 93 -2.73 -17.87 3.87
CA GLY A 93 -1.56 -18.21 4.68
C GLY A 93 -0.47 -18.94 3.90
N ASP A 94 -0.85 -19.88 3.04
CA ASP A 94 0.10 -20.69 2.26
C ASP A 94 0.45 -20.04 0.89
N LYS A 95 -0.14 -18.89 0.57
CA LYS A 95 0.24 -18.11 -0.62
C LYS A 95 1.64 -17.52 -0.40
N THR A 96 2.50 -17.62 -1.42
CA THR A 96 3.79 -16.93 -1.45
C THR A 96 3.61 -15.42 -1.26
N ALA A 97 4.19 -14.88 -0.19
CA ALA A 97 4.26 -13.47 0.14
C ALA A 97 5.52 -12.83 -0.46
N ILE A 98 6.67 -13.50 -0.34
CA ILE A 98 7.96 -13.04 -0.86
C ILE A 98 8.52 -14.11 -1.80
N ILE A 99 8.92 -13.68 -2.98
CA ILE A 99 9.83 -14.43 -3.86
C ILE A 99 11.20 -13.80 -3.63
N TRP A 100 12.09 -14.54 -2.97
CA TRP A 100 13.47 -14.15 -2.80
C TRP A 100 14.29 -14.83 -3.88
N GLU A 101 14.97 -14.05 -4.69
CA GLU A 101 15.92 -14.51 -5.70
C GLU A 101 17.32 -14.16 -5.19
N GLY A 102 18.16 -15.18 -5.04
CA GLY A 102 19.55 -15.04 -4.63
C GLY A 102 20.40 -14.47 -5.76
N ASP A 103 21.65 -14.18 -5.44
CA ASP A 103 22.65 -13.75 -6.43
C ASP A 103 22.97 -14.89 -7.41
N ASP A 104 23.08 -16.12 -6.88
CA ASP A 104 23.11 -17.32 -7.71
C ASP A 104 21.68 -17.61 -8.22
N PRO A 105 21.47 -17.70 -9.55
CA PRO A 105 20.14 -17.97 -10.13
C PRO A 105 19.56 -19.35 -9.74
N THR A 106 20.37 -20.24 -9.17
CA THR A 106 19.92 -21.52 -8.62
C THR A 106 19.44 -21.42 -7.18
N GLU A 107 19.71 -20.31 -6.49
CA GLU A 107 19.26 -20.04 -5.13
C GLU A 107 18.02 -19.15 -5.17
N SER A 108 16.84 -19.74 -4.97
CA SER A 108 15.61 -18.98 -4.81
C SER A 108 14.75 -19.57 -3.71
N ARG A 109 13.93 -18.73 -3.09
CA ARG A 109 12.99 -19.12 -2.03
C ARG A 109 11.64 -18.48 -2.26
N ARG A 110 10.60 -19.29 -2.07
CA ARG A 110 9.22 -18.82 -1.93
C ARG A 110 8.87 -18.86 -0.46
N ILE A 111 8.57 -17.71 0.12
CA ILE A 111 8.21 -17.57 1.52
C ILE A 111 6.72 -17.26 1.57
N SER A 112 5.94 -18.17 2.15
CA SER A 112 4.50 -18.00 2.35
C SER A 112 4.18 -16.93 3.40
N TYR A 113 2.95 -16.42 3.42
CA TYR A 113 2.50 -15.51 4.49
C TYR A 113 2.65 -16.13 5.88
N ARG A 114 2.41 -17.44 6.02
CA ARG A 114 2.54 -18.18 7.28
C ARG A 114 3.98 -18.27 7.75
N GLU A 115 4.92 -18.57 6.85
CA GLU A 115 6.35 -18.58 7.16
C GLU A 115 6.85 -17.18 7.51
N LEU A 116 6.46 -16.17 6.72
CA LEU A 116 6.82 -14.77 6.98
C LEU A 116 6.33 -14.31 8.35
N HIS A 117 5.07 -14.59 8.70
CA HIS A 117 4.52 -14.32 10.02
C HIS A 117 5.34 -14.95 11.13
N ALA A 118 5.68 -16.24 11.00
CA ALA A 118 6.46 -16.95 12.01
C ALA A 118 7.87 -16.35 12.21
N GLU A 119 8.54 -15.94 11.13
CA GLU A 119 9.85 -15.26 11.18
C GLU A 119 9.73 -13.87 11.83
N VAL A 120 8.74 -13.08 11.43
CA VAL A 120 8.52 -11.73 11.98
C VAL A 120 8.18 -11.78 13.46
N CYS A 121 7.31 -12.69 13.91
CA CYS A 121 7.02 -12.87 15.33
C CYS A 121 8.25 -13.29 16.14
N ARG A 122 9.10 -14.15 15.59
CA ARG A 122 10.36 -14.54 16.25
C ARG A 122 11.29 -13.35 16.45
N LEU A 123 11.49 -12.55 15.40
CA LEU A 123 12.30 -11.33 15.50
C LEU A 123 11.68 -10.30 16.46
N ALA A 124 10.37 -10.08 16.38
CA ALA A 124 9.67 -9.15 17.28
C ALA A 124 9.84 -9.53 18.75
N ASN A 125 9.72 -10.82 19.08
CA ASN A 125 9.98 -11.31 20.44
C ASN A 125 11.45 -11.15 20.86
N ALA A 126 12.40 -11.36 19.94
CA ALA A 126 13.81 -11.12 20.22
C ALA A 126 14.09 -9.63 20.49
N LEU A 127 13.52 -8.72 19.70
CA LEU A 127 13.65 -7.26 19.91
C LEU A 127 13.04 -6.83 21.24
N ARG A 128 11.86 -7.36 21.59
CA ARG A 128 11.22 -7.11 22.89
C ARG A 128 12.11 -7.57 24.06
N ASN A 129 12.78 -8.72 23.92
CA ASN A 129 13.73 -9.20 24.94
C ASN A 129 14.97 -8.30 25.09
N LEU A 130 15.30 -7.51 24.07
CA LEU A 130 16.36 -6.51 24.12
C LEU A 130 15.89 -5.15 24.64
N GLY A 131 14.60 -4.99 24.96
CA GLY A 131 14.03 -3.75 25.51
C GLY A 131 13.63 -2.70 24.46
N VAL A 132 13.49 -3.12 23.19
CA VAL A 132 12.88 -2.29 22.13
C VAL A 132 11.37 -2.23 22.28
#